data_AF-A0A4U0NNR3-F1
#
_entry.id   AF-A0A4U0NNR3-F1
#
_cell.length_a   1.000
_cell.length_b   1.000
_cell.length_c   1.000
_cell.angle_alpha   90.00
_cell.angle_beta   90.00
_cell.angle_gamma   90.00
#
_symmetry.space_group_name_H-M   'P 1'
#
loop_
_entity.id
_entity.type
_entity.pdbx_description
1 polymer ?
#
loop_
_entity_poly.entity_id
_entity_poly.type
_entity_poly.pdbx_seq_one_letter_code
_entity_poly.pdbx_strand_id
1 'polypeptide(L)'
;MTAPAVWLGRCVTVVGLPALLVLTAGWLFLDAGPVRTGLVWGALAALILCVLTLTGYVLKAGLVSGGRAYELALDAAHDPAAVPGAALPAKLHGSAWTWVRITAAAVAVPTALVLGVSLAAGDPDRGRTAARIADAGYVIRELPVVAVGNVERAGSSPRASAEADYTVRPPSSGGGGGERARVTFRAETPTGVGQVGDTFSVAYAPSRPELGAVGALRPADVRMTLAGRTLPSSGFVIAVAAWALFAGVAPFLGLTAMPLPRRARTVGKDWITLRATVTGLAEHVEPPPGTGDNGGRSTGRYACLTLRTEAGDVPLNLAASHKHAAPLLVGRVGWLVWHTTVPKRKAAADFVADDGWQLPGRVPAAEAARIAARPRGPVPIDAARRVRLLELGGHWPRTVPVSILLGVLIWGATAGALLLPAEGGWRVWTAVAGALAPLALWALVPAEPAGRGD
;
A
#
# COMPACT_ATOMS: atom_id res chain seq x y z
N MET A 1 -24.95 -12.38 10.61
CA MET A 1 -23.79 -11.68 11.23
C MET A 1 -22.66 -11.36 10.23
N THR A 2 -22.92 -11.35 8.91
CA THR A 2 -21.90 -11.21 7.85
C THR A 2 -21.67 -9.77 7.39
N ALA A 3 -22.71 -8.93 7.44
CA ALA A 3 -22.63 -7.49 7.16
C ALA A 3 -21.55 -6.70 7.97
N PRO A 4 -21.36 -6.91 9.30
CA PRO A 4 -20.41 -6.11 10.06
C PRO A 4 -18.95 -6.37 9.67
N ALA A 5 -18.57 -7.61 9.31
CA ALA A 5 -17.20 -7.91 8.86
C ALA A 5 -16.86 -7.16 7.57
N VAL A 6 -17.76 -7.24 6.59
CA VAL A 6 -17.58 -6.60 5.28
C VAL A 6 -17.54 -5.09 5.42
N TRP A 7 -18.44 -4.51 6.22
CA TRP A 7 -18.45 -3.07 6.49
C TRP A 7 -17.17 -2.61 7.18
N LEU A 8 -16.74 -3.30 8.24
CA LEU A 8 -15.50 -2.97 8.95
C LEU A 8 -14.28 -3.02 8.02
N GLY A 9 -14.16 -4.08 7.21
CA GLY A 9 -13.06 -4.21 6.26
C GLY A 9 -13.02 -3.07 5.24
N ARG A 10 -14.18 -2.60 4.78
CA ARG A 10 -14.28 -1.43 3.88
C ARG A 10 -13.90 -0.14 4.61
N CYS A 11 -14.39 0.08 5.82
CA CYS A 11 -14.04 1.25 6.63
C CYS A 11 -12.54 1.33 6.91
N VAL A 12 -11.91 0.22 7.33
CA VAL A 12 -10.46 0.16 7.56
C VAL A 12 -9.68 0.44 6.28
N THR A 13 -10.15 -0.03 5.12
CA THR A 13 -9.50 0.26 3.83
C THR A 13 -9.61 1.74 3.46
N VAL A 14 -10.78 2.35 3.69
CA VAL A 14 -11.07 3.76 3.35
C VAL A 14 -10.40 4.73 4.32
N VAL A 15 -10.23 4.38 5.59
CA VAL A 15 -9.63 5.26 6.61
C VAL A 15 -8.14 5.00 6.78
N GLY A 16 -7.73 3.73 6.84
CA GLY A 16 -6.35 3.34 7.16
C GLY A 16 -5.35 3.77 6.09
N LEU A 17 -5.65 3.56 4.80
CA LEU A 17 -4.72 3.96 3.73
C LEU A 17 -4.52 5.49 3.69
N PRO A 18 -5.57 6.34 3.67
CA PRO A 18 -5.39 7.78 3.73
C PRO A 18 -4.67 8.24 5.00
N ALA A 19 -4.97 7.66 6.17
CA ALA A 19 -4.25 8.00 7.39
C ALA A 19 -2.74 7.71 7.26
N LEU A 20 -2.35 6.56 6.69
CA LEU A 20 -0.95 6.25 6.44
C LEU A 20 -0.28 7.21 5.45
N LEU A 21 -0.97 7.58 4.37
CA LEU A 21 -0.48 8.54 3.39
C LEU A 21 -0.32 9.94 4.01
N VAL A 22 -1.30 10.39 4.79
CA VAL A 22 -1.28 11.67 5.51
C VAL A 22 -0.17 11.69 6.54
N LEU A 23 0.02 10.60 7.30
CA LEU A 23 1.12 10.46 8.25
C LEU A 23 2.48 10.60 7.53
N THR A 24 2.65 9.89 6.41
CA THR A 24 3.90 9.90 5.64
C THR A 24 4.16 11.24 4.97
N ALA A 25 3.16 11.82 4.31
CA ALA A 25 3.28 13.11 3.67
C ALA A 25 3.50 14.23 4.70
N GLY A 26 2.77 14.18 5.83
CA GLY A 26 2.94 15.11 6.94
C GLY A 26 4.35 15.08 7.50
N TRP A 27 4.93 13.89 7.67
CA TRP A 27 6.30 13.73 8.14
C TRP A 27 7.36 14.24 7.15
N LEU A 28 7.18 13.98 5.85
CA LEU A 28 8.18 14.31 4.83
C LEU A 28 8.13 15.77 4.38
N PHE A 29 6.92 16.33 4.23
CA PHE A 29 6.74 17.62 3.54
C PHE A 29 6.44 18.79 4.48
N LEU A 30 5.96 18.55 5.70
CA LEU A 30 5.66 19.63 6.63
C LEU A 30 6.86 20.01 7.49
N ASP A 31 7.04 21.32 7.64
CA ASP A 31 8.02 21.90 8.54
C ASP A 31 7.60 21.70 10.00
N ALA A 32 8.54 21.89 10.93
CA ALA A 32 8.25 21.74 12.35
C ALA A 32 7.22 22.79 12.81
N GLY A 33 6.16 22.32 13.47
CA GLY A 33 5.10 23.19 13.97
C GLY A 33 3.85 22.43 14.40
N PRO A 34 2.87 23.14 15.00
CA PRO A 34 1.67 22.54 15.57
C PRO A 34 0.81 21.81 14.52
N VAL A 35 0.81 22.30 13.27
CA VAL A 35 0.07 21.68 12.16
C VAL A 35 0.63 20.29 11.83
N ARG A 36 1.96 20.17 11.70
CA ARG A 36 2.63 18.88 11.48
C ARG A 36 2.31 17.92 12.61
N THR A 37 2.53 18.36 13.85
CA THR A 37 2.30 17.54 15.04
C THR A 37 0.86 17.05 15.11
N GLY A 38 -0.13 17.93 14.98
CA GLY A 38 -1.54 17.55 15.02
C GLY A 38 -1.93 16.56 13.91
N LEU A 39 -1.46 16.80 12.69
CA LEU A 39 -1.77 15.96 11.53
C LEU A 39 -1.12 14.57 11.63
N VAL A 40 0.16 14.50 12.01
CA VAL A 40 0.91 13.24 12.17
C VAL A 40 0.32 12.41 13.33
N TRP A 41 0.12 13.01 14.51
CA TRP A 41 -0.46 12.29 15.66
C TRP A 41 -1.92 11.88 15.42
N GLY A 42 -2.73 12.74 14.80
CA GLY A 42 -4.11 12.42 14.44
C GLY A 42 -4.18 11.26 13.44
N ALA A 43 -3.32 11.26 12.43
CA ALA A 43 -3.23 10.17 11.46
C ALA A 43 -2.75 8.86 12.11
N LEU A 44 -1.76 8.91 13.00
CA LEU A 44 -1.31 7.74 13.76
C LEU A 44 -2.42 7.19 14.67
N ALA A 45 -3.14 8.06 15.38
CA ALA A 45 -4.27 7.65 16.22
C ALA A 45 -5.37 6.97 15.40
N ALA A 46 -5.69 7.50 14.22
CA ALA A 46 -6.65 6.89 13.29
C ALA A 46 -6.20 5.49 12.81
N LEU A 47 -4.90 5.32 12.50
CA LEU A 47 -4.33 4.01 12.16
C LEU A 47 -4.45 3.02 13.30
N ILE A 48 -4.02 3.40 14.51
CA ILE A 48 -4.09 2.56 15.71
C ILE A 48 -5.55 2.18 15.98
N LEU A 49 -6.49 3.12 15.86
CA LEU A 49 -7.91 2.84 16.04
C LEU A 49 -8.46 1.86 14.99
N CYS A 50 -8.05 1.96 13.71
CA CYS A 50 -8.42 0.98 12.69
C CYS A 50 -7.94 -0.43 13.05
N VAL A 51 -6.71 -0.55 13.56
CA VAL A 51 -6.15 -1.85 13.93
C VAL A 51 -6.82 -2.37 15.22
N LEU A 52 -7.02 -1.53 16.23
CA LEU A 52 -7.70 -1.92 17.48
C LEU A 52 -9.15 -2.37 17.23
N THR A 53 -9.89 -1.66 16.38
CA THR A 53 -11.26 -2.05 16.00
C THR A 53 -11.29 -3.38 15.26
N LEU A 54 -10.32 -3.61 14.37
CA LEU A 54 -10.18 -4.90 13.67
C LEU A 54 -9.79 -6.03 14.64
N THR A 55 -8.81 -5.80 15.52
CA THR A 55 -8.40 -6.75 16.56
C THR A 55 -9.54 -7.09 17.51
N GLY A 56 -10.24 -6.09 18.04
CA GLY A 56 -11.39 -6.29 18.92
C GLY A 56 -12.53 -7.04 18.22
N TYR A 57 -12.77 -6.75 16.94
CA TYR A 57 -13.72 -7.51 16.14
C TYR A 57 -13.30 -8.97 15.96
N VAL A 58 -12.03 -9.24 15.63
CA VAL A 58 -11.50 -10.59 15.46
C VAL A 58 -11.54 -11.37 16.78
N LEU A 59 -11.17 -10.76 17.90
CA LEU A 59 -11.23 -11.39 19.22
C LEU A 59 -12.67 -11.76 19.60
N LYS A 60 -13.65 -10.91 19.27
CA LYS A 60 -15.06 -11.15 19.56
C LYS A 60 -15.72 -12.15 18.60
N ALA A 61 -15.45 -12.02 17.31
CA ALA A 61 -16.11 -12.81 16.26
C ALA A 61 -15.38 -14.12 15.95
N GLY A 62 -14.13 -14.28 16.41
CA GLY A 62 -13.29 -15.41 16.10
C GLY A 62 -12.67 -15.34 14.70
N LEU A 63 -11.44 -15.87 14.61
CA LEU A 63 -10.75 -16.13 13.36
C LEU A 63 -11.46 -17.24 12.57
N VAL A 64 -11.39 -17.16 11.25
CA VAL A 64 -11.89 -18.19 10.35
C VAL A 64 -10.80 -18.53 9.32
N SER A 65 -10.74 -19.80 8.94
CA SER A 65 -9.90 -20.22 7.81
C SER A 65 -10.36 -19.55 6.51
N GLY A 66 -9.47 -19.52 5.51
CA GLY A 66 -9.80 -18.96 4.20
C GLY A 66 -11.00 -19.63 3.55
N GLY A 67 -11.10 -20.97 3.66
CA GLY A 67 -12.25 -21.74 3.19
C GLY A 67 -13.56 -21.35 3.90
N ARG A 68 -13.53 -21.27 5.24
CA ARG A 68 -14.71 -20.88 6.02
C ARG A 68 -15.16 -19.44 5.74
N ALA A 69 -14.24 -18.53 5.45
CA ALA A 69 -14.59 -17.17 5.02
C ALA A 69 -15.34 -17.14 3.67
N TYR A 70 -15.02 -18.08 2.77
CA TYR A 70 -15.69 -18.22 1.48
C TYR A 70 -17.06 -18.86 1.65
N GLU A 71 -17.20 -19.86 2.52
CA GLU A 71 -18.49 -20.43 2.92
C GLU A 71 -19.42 -19.36 3.48
N LEU A 72 -18.96 -18.55 4.44
CA LEU A 72 -19.75 -17.46 5.01
C LEU A 72 -20.16 -16.41 3.97
N ALA A 73 -19.33 -16.19 2.94
CA ALA A 73 -19.68 -15.31 1.83
C ALA A 73 -20.77 -15.92 0.94
N LEU A 74 -20.69 -17.22 0.68
CA LEU A 74 -21.68 -17.97 -0.08
C LEU A 74 -23.02 -18.02 0.67
N ASP A 75 -23.02 -18.38 1.95
CA ASP A 75 -24.21 -18.44 2.81
C ASP A 75 -24.92 -17.08 2.90
N ALA A 76 -24.16 -15.97 2.93
CA ALA A 76 -24.73 -14.62 2.95
C ALA A 76 -25.34 -14.19 1.61
N ALA A 77 -24.85 -14.74 0.51
CA ALA A 77 -25.29 -14.42 -0.84
C ALA A 77 -26.43 -15.33 -1.31
N HIS A 78 -26.54 -16.53 -0.73
CA HIS A 78 -27.56 -17.53 -1.03
C HIS A 78 -28.97 -17.02 -0.72
N ASP A 79 -29.89 -17.27 -1.64
CA ASP A 79 -31.32 -17.05 -1.48
C ASP A 79 -32.02 -18.41 -1.28
N PRO A 80 -32.56 -18.70 -0.08
CA PRO A 80 -33.22 -19.98 0.20
C PRO A 80 -34.53 -20.17 -0.57
N ALA A 81 -35.13 -19.11 -1.12
CA ALA A 81 -36.35 -19.18 -1.93
C ALA A 81 -36.08 -19.51 -3.40
N ALA A 82 -34.87 -19.94 -3.73
CA ALA A 82 -34.44 -20.15 -5.10
C ALA A 82 -35.18 -21.28 -5.81
N VAL A 83 -35.52 -21.00 -7.08
CA VAL A 83 -36.21 -21.93 -7.96
C VAL A 83 -35.20 -22.50 -8.97
N PRO A 84 -35.14 -23.83 -9.14
CA PRO A 84 -34.33 -24.44 -10.19
C PRO A 84 -34.70 -23.89 -11.57
N GLY A 85 -33.69 -23.54 -12.38
CA GLY A 85 -33.90 -22.98 -13.71
C GLY A 85 -34.31 -21.50 -13.73
N ALA A 86 -34.14 -20.77 -12.62
CA ALA A 86 -34.48 -19.35 -12.55
C ALA A 86 -33.84 -18.52 -13.70
N ALA A 87 -34.65 -17.66 -14.32
CA ALA A 87 -34.22 -16.75 -15.39
C ALA A 87 -33.21 -15.69 -14.88
N LEU A 88 -32.37 -15.13 -15.74
CA LEU A 88 -31.34 -14.15 -15.38
C LEU A 88 -31.92 -12.82 -14.88
N PRO A 89 -31.27 -12.15 -13.92
CA PRO A 89 -31.63 -10.79 -13.54
C PRO A 89 -31.36 -9.81 -14.69
N ALA A 90 -32.19 -8.79 -14.85
CA ALA A 90 -31.97 -7.74 -15.85
C ALA A 90 -30.69 -6.91 -15.60
N LYS A 91 -30.20 -6.87 -14.36
CA LYS A 91 -28.99 -6.12 -13.97
C LYS A 91 -27.99 -7.03 -13.26
N LEU A 92 -26.76 -7.03 -13.76
CA LEU A 92 -25.60 -7.65 -13.13
C LEU A 92 -24.84 -6.62 -12.30
N HIS A 93 -24.41 -7.03 -11.12
CA HIS A 93 -23.65 -6.22 -10.19
C HIS A 93 -22.19 -6.10 -10.64
N GLY A 94 -21.63 -4.90 -10.47
CA GLY A 94 -20.20 -4.67 -10.51
C GLY A 94 -19.66 -4.47 -9.09
N SER A 95 -18.39 -4.81 -8.85
CA SER A 95 -17.70 -4.41 -7.63
C SER A 95 -16.27 -3.98 -7.93
N ALA A 96 -15.89 -2.89 -7.28
CA ALA A 96 -14.52 -2.38 -7.26
C ALA A 96 -13.77 -2.80 -5.99
N TRP A 97 -14.44 -3.38 -4.98
CA TRP A 97 -13.88 -3.55 -3.64
C TRP A 97 -12.68 -4.49 -3.58
N THR A 98 -12.69 -5.58 -4.36
CA THR A 98 -11.53 -6.47 -4.46
C THR A 98 -10.32 -5.71 -5.03
N TRP A 99 -10.53 -4.88 -6.05
CA TRP A 99 -9.49 -4.07 -6.67
C TRP A 99 -8.98 -2.99 -5.72
N VAL A 100 -9.89 -2.27 -5.04
CA VAL A 100 -9.57 -1.24 -4.04
C VAL A 100 -8.73 -1.84 -2.92
N ARG A 101 -9.10 -3.02 -2.40
CA ARG A 101 -8.35 -3.68 -1.33
C ARG A 101 -6.94 -4.09 -1.76
N ILE A 102 -6.79 -4.71 -2.93
CA ILE A 102 -5.48 -5.14 -3.42
C ILE A 102 -4.59 -3.91 -3.66
N THR A 103 -5.15 -2.87 -4.28
CA THR A 103 -4.47 -1.58 -4.47
C THR A 103 -4.04 -0.98 -3.14
N ALA A 104 -4.95 -0.94 -2.17
CA ALA A 104 -4.65 -0.39 -0.84
C ALA A 104 -3.52 -1.15 -0.15
N ALA A 105 -3.52 -2.49 -0.20
CA ALA A 105 -2.42 -3.28 0.35
C ALA A 105 -1.10 -3.03 -0.38
N ALA A 106 -1.13 -2.96 -1.72
CA ALA A 106 0.05 -2.71 -2.55
C ALA A 106 0.67 -1.32 -2.32
N VAL A 107 -0.13 -0.32 -1.93
CA VAL A 107 0.34 1.04 -1.59
C VAL A 107 0.74 1.13 -0.12
N ALA A 108 -0.03 0.53 0.78
CA ALA A 108 0.17 0.65 2.22
C ALA A 108 1.48 0.01 2.69
N VAL A 109 1.82 -1.19 2.20
CA VAL A 109 3.03 -1.89 2.65
C VAL A 109 4.30 -1.10 2.33
N PRO A 110 4.54 -0.64 1.08
CA PRO A 110 5.71 0.18 0.80
C PRO A 110 5.69 1.53 1.51
N THR A 111 4.52 2.16 1.65
CA THR A 111 4.40 3.44 2.38
C THR A 111 4.81 3.27 3.84
N ALA A 112 4.37 2.21 4.51
CA ALA A 112 4.74 1.91 5.89
C ALA A 112 6.24 1.67 6.05
N LEU A 113 6.87 0.97 5.08
CA LEU A 113 8.32 0.74 5.07
C LEU A 113 9.10 2.05 4.89
N VAL A 114 8.73 2.86 3.90
CA VAL A 114 9.38 4.17 3.66
C VAL A 114 9.21 5.08 4.87
N LEU A 115 8.01 5.11 5.47
CA LEU A 115 7.75 5.87 6.69
C LEU A 115 8.65 5.40 7.84
N GLY A 116 8.75 4.09 8.08
CA GLY A 116 9.59 3.54 9.14
C GLY A 116 11.07 3.95 8.99
N VAL A 117 11.61 3.86 7.77
CA VAL A 117 12.98 4.30 7.47
C VAL A 117 13.13 5.82 7.65
N SER A 118 12.15 6.59 7.18
CA SER A 118 12.16 8.06 7.27
C SER A 118 12.03 8.56 8.72
N LEU A 119 11.30 7.84 9.57
CA LEU A 119 11.21 8.12 11.00
C LEU A 119 12.51 7.78 11.73
N ALA A 120 13.16 6.69 11.34
CA ALA A 120 14.44 6.27 11.92
C ALA A 120 15.56 7.28 11.63
N ALA A 121 15.63 7.73 10.38
CA ALA A 121 16.67 8.63 9.89
C ALA A 121 16.38 10.11 10.20
N GLY A 122 15.13 10.46 10.47
CA GLY A 122 14.71 11.84 10.62
C GLY A 122 14.74 12.36 12.06
N ASP A 123 15.03 13.65 12.20
CA ASP A 123 14.90 14.39 13.45
C ASP A 123 13.47 14.96 13.60
N PRO A 124 12.71 14.57 14.65
CA PRO A 124 11.34 15.04 14.88
C PRO A 124 11.23 16.53 15.23
N ASP A 125 12.31 17.20 15.63
CA ASP A 125 12.28 18.60 16.04
C ASP A 125 13.24 19.50 15.25
N ARG A 126 13.02 20.82 15.32
CA ARG A 126 14.11 21.77 15.07
C ARG A 126 15.11 21.55 16.18
N GLY A 127 16.28 20.96 15.88
CA GLY A 127 17.37 20.84 16.86
C GLY A 127 17.51 22.16 17.66
N ARG A 128 17.72 22.06 18.97
CA ARG A 128 17.56 23.19 19.93
C ARG A 128 18.27 24.48 19.47
N THR A 129 19.43 24.34 18.82
CA THR A 129 20.23 25.42 18.24
C THR A 129 19.52 26.11 17.07
N ALA A 130 18.99 25.33 16.11
CA ALA A 130 18.27 25.86 14.95
C ALA A 130 16.98 26.59 15.34
N ALA A 131 16.24 26.08 16.34
CA ALA A 131 15.05 26.75 16.87
C ALA A 131 15.39 28.12 17.48
N ARG A 132 16.40 28.18 18.35
CA ARG A 132 16.84 29.43 19.00
C ARG A 132 17.35 30.47 18.00
N ILE A 133 18.09 30.02 16.97
CA ILE A 133 18.57 30.89 15.89
C ILE A 133 17.41 31.41 15.05
N ALA A 134 16.41 30.57 14.76
CA ALA A 134 15.21 30.98 14.04
C ALA A 134 14.43 32.06 14.81
N ASP A 135 14.22 31.86 16.12
CA ASP A 135 13.49 32.79 16.98
C ASP A 135 14.22 34.12 17.19
N ALA A 136 15.56 34.13 17.13
CA ALA A 136 16.38 35.32 17.33
C ALA A 136 16.53 36.22 16.08
N GLY A 137 15.96 35.83 14.94
CA GLY A 137 16.09 36.55 13.67
C GLY A 137 17.44 36.28 13.00
N TYR A 138 17.50 35.20 12.23
CA TYR A 138 18.74 34.76 11.58
C TYR A 138 19.02 35.49 10.25
N VAL A 139 20.31 35.49 9.87
CA VAL A 139 20.77 35.90 8.54
C VAL A 139 21.56 34.74 7.94
N ILE A 140 21.32 34.42 6.68
CA ILE A 140 22.11 33.44 5.92
C ILE A 140 23.17 34.18 5.12
N ARG A 141 24.44 33.80 5.30
CA ARG A 141 25.56 34.30 4.49
C ARG A 141 26.52 33.18 4.14
N GLU A 142 27.22 33.32 3.03
CA GLU A 142 28.37 32.49 2.72
C GLU A 142 29.58 33.03 3.48
N LEU A 143 30.19 32.18 4.31
CA LEU A 143 31.33 32.54 5.15
C LEU A 143 32.46 31.52 4.96
N PRO A 144 33.72 31.98 4.90
CA PRO A 144 34.87 31.09 4.82
C PRO A 144 35.13 30.42 6.16
N VAL A 145 35.42 29.12 6.12
CA VAL A 145 35.84 28.32 7.27
C VAL A 145 37.21 28.78 7.75
N VAL A 146 37.33 29.05 9.05
CA VAL A 146 38.58 29.45 9.70
C VAL A 146 39.23 28.34 10.52
N ALA A 147 38.48 27.31 10.91
CA ALA A 147 39.01 26.13 11.58
C ALA A 147 38.09 24.93 11.35
N VAL A 148 38.68 23.73 11.34
CA VAL A 148 37.99 22.45 11.23
C VAL A 148 38.41 21.58 12.41
N GLY A 149 37.46 20.99 13.12
CA GLY A 149 37.66 20.13 14.28
C GLY A 149 36.77 18.90 14.24
N ASN A 150 37.01 17.94 15.13
CA ASN A 150 36.19 16.74 15.36
C ASN A 150 35.68 16.07 14.08
N VAL A 151 36.62 15.53 13.30
CA VAL A 151 36.30 14.90 12.01
C VAL A 151 35.90 13.44 12.21
N GLU A 152 34.69 13.10 11.80
CA GLU A 152 34.17 11.74 11.71
C GLU A 152 34.05 11.35 10.24
N ARG A 153 34.74 10.29 9.80
CA ARG A 153 34.68 9.80 8.41
C ARG A 153 33.84 8.54 8.32
N ALA A 154 32.97 8.47 7.33
CA ALA A 154 32.16 7.28 7.03
C ALA A 154 32.97 6.10 6.46
N GLY A 155 34.24 6.31 6.11
CA GLY A 155 35.12 5.26 5.59
C GLY A 155 36.60 5.65 5.62
N SER A 156 37.46 4.70 5.21
CA SER A 156 38.92 4.87 5.18
C SER A 156 39.43 5.70 4.01
N SER A 157 38.60 5.92 2.99
CA SER A 157 38.95 6.72 1.82
C SER A 157 39.00 8.22 2.17
N PRO A 158 40.01 8.97 1.69
CA PRO A 158 40.04 10.43 1.81
C PRO A 158 38.85 11.14 1.14
N ARG A 159 38.16 10.45 0.23
CA ARG A 159 36.97 10.94 -0.48
C ARG A 159 35.66 10.46 0.11
N ALA A 160 35.69 9.66 1.19
CA ALA A 160 34.48 9.25 1.89
C ALA A 160 33.74 10.48 2.43
N SER A 161 32.42 10.38 2.59
CA SER A 161 31.69 11.42 3.29
C SER A 161 32.25 11.60 4.70
N ALA A 162 32.31 12.85 5.15
CA ALA A 162 32.84 13.21 6.44
C ALA A 162 31.91 14.22 7.11
N GLU A 163 31.74 14.07 8.41
CA GLU A 163 31.08 15.05 9.27
C GLU A 163 32.16 15.72 10.12
N ALA A 164 32.12 17.06 10.22
CA ALA A 164 33.12 17.79 11.00
C ALA A 164 32.52 19.07 11.62
N ASP A 165 33.18 19.55 12.65
CA ASP A 165 32.89 20.84 13.28
C ASP A 165 33.64 21.95 12.55
N TYR A 166 32.91 22.85 11.90
CA TYR A 166 33.44 23.98 11.16
C TYR A 166 33.26 25.26 11.95
N THR A 167 34.33 26.03 12.08
CA THR A 167 34.31 27.35 12.73
C THR A 167 34.36 28.43 11.66
N VAL A 168 33.47 29.42 11.75
CA VAL A 168 33.44 30.61 10.87
C VAL A 168 33.49 31.90 11.66
N ARG A 169 33.80 33.00 10.98
CA ARG A 169 33.78 34.36 11.55
C ARG A 169 32.68 35.20 10.90
N PRO A 170 31.49 35.30 11.53
CA PRO A 170 30.46 36.22 11.07
C PRO A 170 30.92 37.70 11.13
N PRO A 171 30.45 38.55 10.20
CA PRO A 171 30.70 39.98 10.26
C PRO A 171 30.02 40.61 11.49
N SER A 172 30.79 41.38 12.26
CA SER A 172 30.30 42.09 13.45
C SER A 172 29.25 43.14 13.07
N SER A 173 28.15 43.21 13.80
CA SER A 173 27.09 44.22 13.65
C SER A 173 27.45 45.58 14.28
N GLY A 174 28.48 45.64 15.13
CA GLY A 174 28.97 46.87 15.76
C GLY A 174 30.35 47.27 15.24
N GLY A 175 30.47 48.48 14.69
CA GLY A 175 31.69 49.03 14.07
C GLY A 175 32.84 49.39 15.02
N GLY A 176 33.03 48.67 16.13
CA GLY A 176 34.11 48.95 17.07
C GLY A 176 34.75 47.67 17.57
N GLY A 177 36.01 47.43 17.16
CA GLY A 177 37.13 46.75 17.85
C GLY A 177 36.94 45.47 18.68
N GLY A 178 35.73 44.96 18.88
CA GLY A 178 35.43 43.79 19.69
C GLY A 178 35.84 42.52 18.97
N GLU A 179 36.46 41.62 19.72
CA GLU A 179 36.88 40.30 19.28
C GLU A 179 35.81 39.64 18.41
N ARG A 180 36.13 39.40 17.14
CA ARG A 180 35.19 38.82 16.16
C ARG A 180 34.75 37.44 16.66
N ALA A 181 33.52 37.36 17.18
CA ALA A 181 32.97 36.13 17.74
C ALA A 181 33.09 34.99 16.71
N ARG A 182 33.78 33.91 17.11
CA ARG A 182 33.88 32.70 16.30
C ARG A 182 32.68 31.83 16.60
N VAL A 183 32.07 31.29 15.56
CA VAL A 183 30.89 30.46 15.70
C VAL A 183 31.15 29.11 15.04
N THR A 184 30.86 28.05 15.78
CA THR A 184 31.05 26.67 15.33
C THR A 184 29.70 26.06 14.95
N PHE A 185 29.69 25.30 13.86
CA PHE A 185 28.56 24.48 13.45
C PHE A 185 29.07 23.13 12.94
N ARG A 186 28.25 22.10 13.09
CA ARG A 186 28.54 20.75 12.57
C ARG A 186 27.89 20.60 11.20
N ALA A 187 28.62 20.07 10.22
CA ALA A 187 28.09 19.83 8.87
C ALA A 187 28.66 18.56 8.23
N GLU A 188 27.82 17.91 7.43
CA GLU A 188 28.22 16.78 6.58
C GLU A 188 28.72 17.29 5.22
N THR A 189 29.83 16.70 4.76
CA THR A 189 30.45 16.95 3.47
C THR A 189 30.53 15.64 2.67
N PRO A 190 29.94 15.58 1.45
CA PRO A 190 29.81 14.33 0.69
C PRO A 190 31.12 13.85 0.03
N THR A 191 32.14 14.71 -0.06
CA THR A 191 33.40 14.44 -0.76
C THR A 191 34.60 14.78 0.11
N GLY A 192 34.84 14.00 1.16
CA GLY A 192 35.91 14.26 2.12
C GLY A 192 35.60 15.42 3.06
N VAL A 193 36.60 15.81 3.85
CA VAL A 193 36.51 16.89 4.84
C VAL A 193 36.73 18.24 4.14
N GLY A 194 35.90 19.24 4.45
CA GLY A 194 36.12 20.61 4.00
C GLY A 194 37.44 21.18 4.51
N GLN A 195 38.06 22.07 3.74
CA GLN A 195 39.32 22.71 4.08
C GLN A 195 39.11 24.11 4.66
N VAL A 196 40.12 24.60 5.38
CA VAL A 196 40.17 26.01 5.80
C VAL A 196 40.19 26.88 4.55
N GLY A 197 39.32 27.89 4.51
CA GLY A 197 39.10 28.74 3.33
C GLY A 197 37.89 28.35 2.50
N ASP A 198 37.36 27.13 2.63
CA ASP A 198 36.14 26.73 1.94
C ASP A 198 34.94 27.55 2.43
N THR A 199 34.04 27.89 1.52
CA THR A 199 32.84 28.68 1.83
C THR A 199 31.66 27.78 2.15
N PHE A 200 31.03 28.01 3.30
CA PHE A 200 29.76 27.38 3.67
C PHE A 200 28.67 28.43 3.75
N SER A 201 27.45 28.06 3.38
CA SER A 201 26.27 28.83 3.74
C SER A 201 26.01 28.64 5.22
N VAL A 202 25.97 29.73 5.98
CA VAL A 202 25.83 29.71 7.43
C VAL A 202 24.72 30.66 7.86
N ALA A 203 23.80 30.14 8.68
CA ALA A 203 22.83 30.92 9.42
C ALA A 203 23.32 31.17 10.84
N TYR A 204 23.28 32.43 11.25
CA TYR A 204 23.57 32.87 12.61
C TYR A 204 22.64 34.03 12.97
N ALA A 205 22.47 34.29 14.27
CA ALA A 205 21.72 35.43 14.79
C ALA A 205 22.68 36.60 15.08
N PRO A 206 22.68 37.70 14.29
CA PRO A 206 23.63 38.81 14.48
C PRO A 206 23.47 39.55 15.81
N SER A 207 22.27 39.50 16.39
CA SER A 207 21.92 40.09 17.68
C SER A 207 22.31 39.20 18.87
N ARG A 208 22.59 37.91 18.62
CA ARG A 208 22.86 36.87 19.63
C ARG A 208 23.88 35.82 19.13
N PRO A 209 25.15 36.20 18.93
CA PRO A 209 26.19 35.30 18.41
C PRO A 209 26.46 34.09 19.32
N GLU A 210 26.11 34.16 20.60
CA GLU A 210 26.20 33.07 21.58
C GLU A 210 25.29 31.87 21.28
N LEU A 211 24.30 32.04 20.40
CA LEU A 211 23.38 30.96 20.00
C LEU A 211 24.00 29.94 19.05
N GLY A 212 25.23 30.16 18.59
CA GLY A 212 25.87 29.28 17.62
C GLY A 212 25.45 29.58 16.19
N ALA A 213 25.71 28.62 15.30
CA ALA A 213 25.36 28.69 13.90
C ALA A 213 24.83 27.36 13.38
N VAL A 214 24.09 27.41 12.28
CA VAL A 214 23.72 26.24 11.47
C VAL A 214 24.32 26.46 10.09
N GLY A 215 25.12 25.54 9.59
CA GLY A 215 25.78 25.68 8.30
C GLY A 215 25.69 24.43 7.44
N ALA A 216 25.71 24.65 6.13
CA ALA A 216 25.73 23.61 5.11
C ALA A 216 26.38 24.14 3.82
N LEU A 217 26.71 23.24 2.89
CA LEU A 217 27.31 23.62 1.61
C LEU A 217 26.36 24.47 0.77
N ARG A 218 25.04 24.26 0.87
CA ARG A 218 24.04 24.99 0.09
C ARG A 218 23.10 25.80 0.99
N PRO A 219 22.67 26.99 0.56
CA PRO A 219 21.75 27.81 1.35
C PRO A 219 20.37 27.17 1.51
N ALA A 220 19.97 26.29 0.57
CA ALA A 220 18.73 25.53 0.68
C ALA A 220 18.73 24.57 1.88
N ASP A 221 19.86 23.90 2.14
CA ASP A 221 19.99 22.95 3.24
C ASP A 221 19.92 23.66 4.60
N VAL A 222 20.56 24.82 4.72
CA VAL A 222 20.46 25.69 5.91
C VAL A 222 19.01 26.11 6.17
N ARG A 223 18.28 26.52 5.13
CA ARG A 223 16.85 26.88 5.26
C ARG A 223 16.00 25.69 5.70
N MET A 224 16.27 24.50 5.17
CA MET A 224 15.56 23.27 5.55
C MET A 224 15.80 22.91 7.02
N THR A 225 17.04 22.99 7.51
CA THR A 225 17.36 22.75 8.92
C THR A 225 16.69 23.78 9.84
N LEU A 226 16.72 25.07 9.47
CA LEU A 226 16.02 26.13 10.23
C LEU A 226 14.50 25.97 10.21
N ALA A 227 13.92 25.49 9.10
CA ALA A 227 12.51 25.16 9.01
C ALA A 227 12.13 23.94 9.86
N GLY A 228 13.11 23.12 10.26
CA GLY A 228 12.88 21.89 11.02
C GLY A 228 12.37 20.75 10.15
N ARG A 229 12.86 20.69 8.90
CA ARG A 229 12.67 19.52 8.05
C ARG A 229 13.24 18.29 8.74
N THR A 230 12.49 17.19 8.67
CA THR A 230 12.82 15.95 9.37
C THR A 230 14.03 15.25 8.78
N LEU A 231 14.28 15.39 7.48
CA LEU A 231 15.41 14.74 6.79
C LEU A 231 16.35 15.78 6.15
N PRO A 232 17.66 15.49 6.09
CA PRO A 232 18.60 16.25 5.25
C PRO A 232 18.17 16.15 3.78
N SER A 233 18.58 17.10 2.93
CA SER A 233 18.08 17.23 1.56
C SER A 233 18.29 15.99 0.69
N SER A 234 19.45 15.33 0.81
CA SER A 234 19.74 14.06 0.13
C SER A 234 18.79 12.95 0.60
N GLY A 235 18.63 12.78 1.92
CA GLY A 235 17.72 11.81 2.52
C GLY A 235 16.26 12.05 2.15
N PHE A 236 15.83 13.31 2.13
CA PHE A 236 14.49 13.72 1.69
C PHE A 236 14.22 13.32 0.24
N VAL A 237 15.14 13.64 -0.69
CA VAL A 237 14.98 13.29 -2.11
C VAL A 237 14.91 11.78 -2.30
N ILE A 238 15.76 11.02 -1.62
CA ILE A 238 15.75 9.55 -1.68
C ILE A 238 14.42 9.00 -1.14
N ALA A 239 13.97 9.47 0.02
CA ALA A 239 12.72 9.02 0.63
C ALA A 239 11.51 9.33 -0.26
N VAL A 240 11.42 10.54 -0.82
CA VAL A 240 10.35 10.95 -1.73
C VAL A 240 10.39 10.15 -3.03
N ALA A 241 11.58 9.95 -3.63
CA ALA A 241 11.72 9.17 -4.85
C ALA A 241 11.33 7.70 -4.63
N ALA A 242 11.80 7.10 -3.53
CA ALA A 242 11.43 5.74 -3.15
C ALA A 242 9.93 5.63 -2.90
N TRP A 243 9.33 6.60 -2.19
CA TRP A 243 7.89 6.64 -1.94
C TRP A 243 7.10 6.75 -3.25
N ALA A 244 7.45 7.69 -4.12
CA ALA A 244 6.77 7.87 -5.41
C ALA A 244 6.88 6.63 -6.31
N LEU A 245 8.06 5.99 -6.32
CA LEU A 245 8.30 4.77 -7.09
C LEU A 245 7.49 3.58 -6.54
N PHE A 246 7.59 3.30 -5.24
CA PHE A 246 7.02 2.09 -4.64
C PHE A 246 5.55 2.22 -4.23
N ALA A 247 5.09 3.41 -3.84
CA ALA A 247 3.70 3.65 -3.47
C ALA A 247 2.87 4.20 -4.64
N GLY A 248 3.51 4.82 -5.64
CA GLY A 248 2.84 5.34 -6.83
C GLY A 248 2.98 4.43 -8.05
N VAL A 249 4.20 4.31 -8.58
CA VAL A 249 4.45 3.70 -9.89
C VAL A 249 4.30 2.17 -9.87
N ALA A 250 4.87 1.48 -8.89
CA ALA A 250 4.83 0.01 -8.84
C ALA A 250 3.40 -0.55 -8.69
N PRO A 251 2.54 -0.01 -7.80
CA PRO A 251 1.14 -0.40 -7.73
C PRO A 251 0.42 -0.06 -9.03
N PHE A 252 0.66 1.11 -9.63
CA PHE A 252 0.05 1.48 -10.91
C PHE A 252 0.38 0.48 -12.02
N LEU A 253 1.66 0.12 -12.19
CA LEU A 253 2.09 -0.88 -13.17
C LEU A 253 1.49 -2.26 -12.86
N GLY A 254 1.50 -2.70 -11.61
CA GLY A 254 0.85 -3.95 -11.19
C GLY A 254 -0.66 -3.96 -11.43
N LEU A 255 -1.31 -2.80 -11.30
CA LEU A 255 -2.74 -2.62 -11.54
C LEU A 255 -3.08 -2.57 -13.03
N THR A 256 -2.17 -2.12 -13.89
CA THR A 256 -2.37 -2.24 -15.35
C THR A 256 -2.41 -3.70 -15.82
N ALA A 257 -1.74 -4.60 -15.08
CA ALA A 257 -1.82 -6.04 -15.32
C ALA A 257 -3.10 -6.66 -14.72
N MET A 258 -3.78 -5.97 -13.79
CA MET A 258 -5.01 -6.45 -13.18
C MET A 258 -6.26 -6.10 -14.01
N PRO A 259 -7.32 -6.92 -13.89
CA PRO A 259 -8.65 -6.56 -14.35
C PRO A 259 -9.09 -5.19 -13.80
N LEU A 260 -9.49 -4.27 -14.69
CA LEU A 260 -10.22 -3.07 -14.29
C LEU A 260 -11.48 -3.45 -13.49
N PRO A 261 -11.88 -2.62 -12.51
CA PRO A 261 -13.09 -2.86 -11.73
C PRO A 261 -14.32 -2.90 -12.63
N ARG A 262 -15.24 -3.82 -12.32
CA ARG A 262 -16.46 -3.99 -13.14
C ARG A 262 -17.50 -2.97 -12.74
N ARG A 263 -18.10 -2.33 -13.76
CA ARG A 263 -19.33 -1.55 -13.60
C ARG A 263 -20.54 -2.46 -13.62
N ALA A 264 -21.65 -1.99 -13.06
CA ALA A 264 -22.94 -2.66 -13.22
C ALA A 264 -23.32 -2.69 -14.72
N ARG A 265 -23.95 -3.79 -15.16
CA ARG A 265 -24.29 -4.02 -16.57
C ARG A 265 -25.73 -4.49 -16.70
N THR A 266 -26.40 -4.04 -17.76
CA THR A 266 -27.74 -4.50 -18.11
C THR A 266 -27.62 -5.69 -19.06
N VAL A 267 -28.31 -6.79 -18.73
CA VAL A 267 -28.40 -7.97 -19.60
C VAL A 267 -29.40 -7.68 -20.71
N GLY A 268 -29.02 -7.98 -21.95
CA GLY A 268 -29.82 -7.68 -23.13
C GLY A 268 -29.65 -8.74 -24.22
N LYS A 269 -30.14 -8.44 -25.42
CA LYS A 269 -30.12 -9.36 -26.57
C LYS A 269 -28.71 -9.69 -27.05
N ASP A 270 -27.74 -8.80 -26.82
CA ASP A 270 -26.34 -8.95 -27.24
C ASP A 270 -25.49 -9.77 -26.25
N TRP A 271 -26.14 -10.53 -25.37
CA TRP A 271 -25.48 -11.38 -24.39
C TRP A 271 -25.57 -12.85 -24.78
N ILE A 272 -24.46 -13.55 -24.61
CA ILE A 272 -24.43 -15.01 -24.67
C ILE A 272 -24.77 -15.55 -23.28
N THR A 273 -25.65 -16.54 -23.24
CA THR A 273 -26.07 -17.21 -22.01
C THR A 273 -25.99 -18.71 -22.21
N LEU A 274 -25.30 -19.39 -21.30
CA LEU A 274 -25.20 -20.84 -21.27
C LEU A 274 -25.69 -21.38 -19.95
N ARG A 275 -26.45 -22.48 -20.01
CA ARG A 275 -26.69 -23.27 -18.82
C ARG A 275 -25.39 -23.97 -18.41
N ALA A 276 -25.02 -23.83 -17.15
CA ALA A 276 -23.72 -24.27 -16.66
C ALA A 276 -23.84 -24.94 -15.29
N THR A 277 -23.11 -26.04 -15.12
CA THR A 277 -22.88 -26.69 -13.82
C THR A 277 -21.40 -26.63 -13.50
N VAL A 278 -21.05 -26.19 -12.29
CA VAL A 278 -19.65 -26.18 -11.83
C VAL A 278 -19.19 -27.61 -11.58
N THR A 279 -18.15 -28.07 -12.27
CA THR A 279 -17.65 -29.46 -12.16
C THR A 279 -16.38 -29.57 -11.33
N GLY A 280 -15.58 -28.52 -11.24
CA GLY A 280 -14.36 -28.54 -10.42
C GLY A 280 -13.32 -27.51 -10.80
N LEU A 281 -12.09 -27.80 -10.41
CA LEU A 281 -10.89 -27.02 -10.71
C LEU A 281 -10.10 -27.71 -11.83
N ALA A 282 -9.72 -26.96 -12.86
CA ALA A 282 -8.78 -27.43 -13.86
C ALA A 282 -7.71 -26.38 -14.17
N GLU A 283 -6.61 -26.82 -14.75
CA GLU A 283 -5.61 -25.95 -15.35
C GLU A 283 -5.98 -25.75 -16.83
N HIS A 284 -6.17 -24.50 -17.25
CA HIS A 284 -6.38 -24.17 -18.65
C HIS A 284 -5.08 -23.71 -19.28
N VAL A 285 -4.78 -24.29 -20.44
CA VAL A 285 -3.64 -23.92 -21.28
C VAL A 285 -4.18 -23.07 -22.42
N GLU A 286 -3.87 -21.77 -22.43
CA GLU A 286 -4.16 -20.93 -23.59
C GLU A 286 -3.28 -21.38 -24.77
N PRO A 287 -3.87 -21.74 -25.93
CA PRO A 287 -3.08 -22.03 -27.12
C PRO A 287 -2.27 -20.79 -27.50
N PRO A 288 -1.03 -20.95 -27.98
CA PRO A 288 -0.20 -19.81 -28.36
C PRO A 288 -0.94 -18.99 -29.42
N PRO A 289 -0.94 -17.64 -29.32
CA PRO A 289 -1.55 -16.81 -30.34
C PRO A 289 -0.90 -17.15 -31.69
N GLY A 290 -1.72 -17.46 -32.69
CA GLY A 290 -1.28 -17.94 -34.00
C GLY A 290 -0.14 -17.10 -34.58
N THR A 291 0.84 -17.81 -35.14
CA THR A 291 2.04 -17.36 -35.89
C THR A 291 1.96 -15.93 -36.42
N GLY A 292 2.42 -15.00 -35.59
CA GLY A 292 2.79 -13.63 -35.95
C GLY A 292 4.15 -13.37 -35.33
N ASP A 293 5.14 -13.37 -36.22
CA ASP A 293 6.58 -13.29 -35.95
C ASP A 293 6.93 -12.21 -34.90
N ASN A 294 7.77 -12.60 -33.93
CA ASN A 294 8.41 -11.84 -32.85
C ASN A 294 7.96 -12.13 -31.41
N GLY A 295 8.77 -12.96 -30.76
CA GLY A 295 8.93 -13.05 -29.31
C GLY A 295 8.18 -14.23 -28.70
N GLY A 296 8.93 -15.29 -28.37
CA GLY A 296 8.45 -16.46 -27.64
C GLY A 296 7.76 -16.09 -26.32
N ARG A 297 6.46 -15.82 -26.39
CA ARG A 297 5.61 -15.66 -25.21
C ARG A 297 5.08 -17.02 -24.83
N SER A 298 5.34 -17.41 -23.58
CA SER A 298 4.94 -18.70 -23.05
C SER A 298 3.43 -18.92 -23.18
N THR A 299 3.04 -20.17 -23.47
CA THR A 299 1.66 -20.64 -23.30
C THR A 299 1.23 -20.34 -21.87
N GLY A 300 0.26 -19.43 -21.71
CA GLY A 300 -0.22 -19.04 -20.39
C GLY A 300 -1.03 -20.17 -19.78
N ARG A 301 -0.44 -20.88 -18.80
CA ARG A 301 -1.19 -21.82 -17.96
C ARG A 301 -1.77 -21.10 -16.76
N TYR A 302 -3.03 -21.35 -16.44
CA TYR A 302 -3.63 -20.81 -15.22
C TYR A 302 -4.76 -21.71 -14.70
N ALA A 303 -4.95 -21.69 -13.38
CA ALA A 303 -6.07 -22.37 -12.73
C ALA A 303 -7.40 -21.66 -13.03
N CYS A 304 -8.46 -22.42 -13.30
CA CYS A 304 -9.81 -21.92 -13.55
C CYS A 304 -10.87 -22.89 -13.01
N LEU A 305 -12.07 -22.38 -12.73
CA LEU A 305 -13.23 -23.23 -12.53
C LEU A 305 -13.67 -23.81 -13.87
N THR A 306 -13.96 -25.11 -13.89
CA THR A 306 -14.54 -25.77 -15.06
C THR A 306 -16.07 -25.75 -14.94
N LEU A 307 -16.73 -25.24 -15.97
CA LEU A 307 -18.18 -25.19 -16.07
C LEU A 307 -18.62 -26.13 -17.19
N ARG A 308 -19.35 -27.19 -16.86
CA ARG A 308 -19.95 -28.05 -17.88
C ARG A 308 -21.20 -27.38 -18.44
N THR A 309 -21.21 -27.20 -19.75
CA THR A 309 -22.32 -26.57 -20.48
C THR A 309 -22.76 -27.44 -21.65
N GLU A 310 -23.88 -27.09 -22.27
CA GLU A 310 -24.31 -27.66 -23.56
C GLU A 310 -23.31 -27.44 -24.71
N ALA A 311 -22.41 -26.46 -24.58
CA ALA A 311 -21.35 -26.17 -25.55
C ALA A 311 -20.02 -26.89 -25.25
N GLY A 312 -20.00 -27.75 -24.23
CA GLY A 312 -18.80 -28.38 -23.69
C GLY A 312 -18.34 -27.73 -22.39
N ASP A 313 -17.14 -28.13 -21.94
CA ASP A 313 -16.54 -27.59 -20.72
C ASP A 313 -15.92 -26.21 -20.99
N VAL A 314 -16.33 -25.22 -20.21
CA VAL A 314 -15.92 -23.82 -20.35
C VAL A 314 -15.10 -23.38 -19.12
N PRO A 315 -13.87 -22.89 -19.30
CA PRO A 315 -13.05 -22.40 -18.21
C PRO A 315 -13.49 -20.99 -17.77
N LEU A 316 -13.71 -20.82 -16.47
CA LEU A 316 -14.00 -19.55 -15.81
C LEU A 316 -12.87 -19.17 -14.85
N ASN A 317 -12.10 -18.14 -15.20
CA ASN A 317 -11.03 -17.59 -14.39
C ASN A 317 -11.59 -16.54 -13.40
N LEU A 318 -11.45 -16.79 -12.11
CA LEU A 318 -11.86 -15.93 -11.01
C LEU A 318 -10.74 -14.97 -10.59
N ALA A 319 -11.14 -13.81 -10.07
CA ALA A 319 -10.21 -12.89 -9.38
C ALA A 319 -9.87 -13.35 -7.94
N ALA A 320 -10.48 -14.44 -7.47
CA ALA A 320 -10.34 -14.99 -6.13
C ALA A 320 -9.59 -16.33 -6.15
N SER A 321 -9.27 -16.88 -4.98
CA SER A 321 -8.57 -18.16 -4.89
C SER A 321 -9.45 -19.31 -5.38
N HIS A 322 -9.07 -19.89 -6.51
CA HIS A 322 -9.77 -21.05 -7.09
C HIS A 322 -9.72 -22.27 -6.17
N LYS A 323 -8.62 -22.45 -5.41
CA LYS A 323 -8.45 -23.56 -4.46
C LYS A 323 -9.52 -23.55 -3.36
N HIS A 324 -9.89 -22.37 -2.85
CA HIS A 324 -10.91 -22.24 -1.81
C HIS A 324 -12.33 -22.14 -2.38
N ALA A 325 -12.48 -21.60 -3.59
CA ALA A 325 -13.78 -21.44 -4.22
C ALA A 325 -14.31 -22.77 -4.81
N ALA A 326 -13.48 -23.56 -5.47
CA ALA A 326 -13.94 -24.73 -6.23
C ALA A 326 -14.70 -25.75 -5.36
N PRO A 327 -14.20 -26.19 -4.19
CA PRO A 327 -14.89 -27.21 -3.38
C PRO A 327 -16.30 -26.79 -2.93
N LEU A 328 -16.52 -25.48 -2.76
CA LEU A 328 -17.80 -24.93 -2.31
C LEU A 328 -18.82 -24.76 -3.44
N LEU A 329 -18.32 -24.65 -4.67
CA LEU A 329 -19.12 -24.32 -5.84
C LEU A 329 -19.43 -25.53 -6.70
N VAL A 330 -18.69 -26.64 -6.57
CA VAL A 330 -18.95 -27.89 -7.31
C VAL A 330 -20.40 -28.33 -7.13
N GLY A 331 -21.04 -28.71 -8.24
CA GLY A 331 -22.44 -29.12 -8.29
C GLY A 331 -23.44 -27.96 -8.36
N ARG A 332 -23.02 -26.71 -8.16
CA ARG A 332 -23.90 -25.54 -8.31
C ARG A 332 -24.26 -25.35 -9.77
N VAL A 333 -25.54 -25.08 -10.01
CA VAL A 333 -26.10 -24.90 -11.34
C VAL A 333 -26.56 -23.46 -11.51
N GLY A 334 -26.35 -22.91 -12.70
CA GLY A 334 -26.69 -21.54 -13.00
C GLY A 334 -26.53 -21.20 -14.48
N TRP A 335 -26.46 -19.90 -14.74
CA TRP A 335 -26.24 -19.32 -16.05
C TRP A 335 -24.85 -18.70 -16.12
N LEU A 336 -24.04 -19.14 -17.08
CA LEU A 336 -22.81 -18.44 -17.46
C LEU A 336 -23.16 -17.40 -18.54
N VAL A 337 -22.82 -16.13 -18.30
CA VAL A 337 -23.22 -15.03 -19.18
C VAL A 337 -22.06 -14.09 -19.51
N TRP A 338 -21.99 -13.62 -20.75
CA TRP A 338 -21.05 -12.58 -21.19
C TRP A 338 -21.58 -11.82 -22.40
N HIS A 339 -20.99 -10.66 -22.69
CA HIS A 339 -21.35 -9.86 -23.86
C HIS A 339 -20.73 -10.44 -25.14
N THR A 340 -21.45 -10.42 -26.26
CA THR A 340 -20.99 -10.92 -27.57
C THR A 340 -19.73 -10.23 -28.07
N THR A 341 -19.57 -8.94 -27.78
CA THR A 341 -18.33 -8.20 -28.05
C THR A 341 -17.22 -8.66 -27.10
N VAL A 342 -16.33 -9.50 -27.62
CA VAL A 342 -15.22 -10.08 -26.86
C VAL A 342 -13.93 -9.28 -27.08
N PRO A 343 -13.24 -8.82 -26.02
CA PRO A 343 -11.91 -8.20 -26.14
C PRO A 343 -10.85 -9.20 -26.62
N LYS A 344 -9.72 -8.71 -27.15
CA LYS A 344 -8.63 -9.55 -27.74
C LYS A 344 -8.10 -10.71 -26.89
N ARG A 345 -8.29 -10.74 -25.56
CA ARG A 345 -7.72 -11.78 -24.67
C ARG A 345 -8.75 -12.56 -23.84
N LYS A 346 -9.58 -11.88 -23.05
CA LYS A 346 -10.54 -12.52 -22.16
C LYS A 346 -11.87 -11.76 -22.14
N ALA A 347 -12.97 -12.49 -22.26
CA ALA A 347 -14.32 -11.97 -22.12
C ALA A 347 -14.68 -11.83 -20.62
N ALA A 348 -15.28 -10.70 -20.25
CA ALA A 348 -15.80 -10.50 -18.90
C ALA A 348 -17.14 -11.24 -18.74
N ALA A 349 -17.10 -12.36 -18.02
CA ALA A 349 -18.24 -13.24 -17.81
C ALA A 349 -18.72 -13.23 -16.36
N ASP A 350 -19.98 -13.58 -16.13
CA ASP A 350 -20.54 -13.79 -14.80
C ASP A 350 -21.21 -15.16 -14.75
N PHE A 351 -21.00 -15.89 -13.67
CA PHE A 351 -21.81 -17.07 -13.36
C PHE A 351 -22.90 -16.63 -12.38
N VAL A 352 -24.15 -16.72 -12.81
CA VAL A 352 -25.33 -16.39 -12.02
C VAL A 352 -25.97 -17.70 -11.60
N ALA A 353 -25.81 -18.05 -10.33
CA ALA A 353 -26.36 -19.29 -9.81
C ALA A 353 -27.88 -19.20 -9.66
N ASP A 354 -28.56 -20.34 -9.73
CA ASP A 354 -30.01 -20.39 -9.51
C ASP A 354 -30.39 -19.92 -8.11
N ASP A 355 -29.52 -20.19 -7.16
CA ASP A 355 -29.65 -19.85 -5.76
C ASP A 355 -29.33 -18.39 -5.40
N GLY A 356 -29.44 -17.50 -6.39
CA GLY A 356 -29.63 -16.07 -6.15
C GLY A 356 -28.34 -15.26 -6.03
N TRP A 357 -27.17 -15.83 -6.34
CA TRP A 357 -25.89 -15.12 -6.30
C TRP A 357 -25.20 -15.03 -7.65
N GLN A 358 -24.35 -14.02 -7.80
CA GLN A 358 -23.55 -13.72 -8.97
C GLN A 358 -22.06 -13.81 -8.63
N LEU A 359 -21.30 -14.61 -9.40
CA LEU A 359 -19.85 -14.71 -9.31
C LEU A 359 -19.18 -14.15 -10.57
N PRO A 360 -18.46 -13.03 -10.45
CA PRO A 360 -17.71 -12.46 -11.57
C PRO A 360 -16.48 -13.29 -11.93
N GLY A 361 -16.31 -13.61 -13.22
CA GLY A 361 -15.14 -14.32 -13.74
C GLY A 361 -14.80 -13.95 -15.19
N ARG A 362 -13.83 -14.63 -15.80
CA ARG A 362 -13.39 -14.36 -17.17
C ARG A 362 -13.30 -15.65 -17.97
N VAL A 363 -13.80 -15.61 -19.20
CA VAL A 363 -13.70 -16.72 -20.15
C VAL A 363 -12.64 -16.34 -21.20
N PRO A 364 -11.79 -17.28 -21.67
CA PRO A 364 -10.87 -17.04 -22.78
C PRO A 364 -11.59 -16.47 -24.00
N ALA A 365 -10.98 -15.50 -24.69
CA ALA A 365 -11.60 -14.89 -25.85
C ALA A 365 -11.88 -15.90 -26.98
N ALA A 366 -10.95 -16.82 -27.22
CA ALA A 366 -11.11 -17.87 -28.23
C ALA A 366 -12.31 -18.77 -27.93
N GLU A 367 -12.48 -19.15 -26.67
CA GLU A 367 -13.60 -19.97 -26.20
C GLU A 367 -14.92 -19.20 -26.30
N ALA A 368 -14.95 -17.96 -25.81
CA ALA A 368 -16.12 -17.10 -25.89
C ALA A 368 -16.57 -16.86 -27.34
N ALA A 369 -15.62 -16.63 -28.26
CA ALA A 369 -15.90 -16.44 -29.69
C ALA A 369 -16.40 -17.73 -30.35
N ARG A 370 -15.79 -18.89 -30.06
CA ARG A 370 -16.23 -20.19 -30.57
C ARG A 370 -17.68 -20.49 -30.20
N ILE A 371 -18.05 -20.21 -28.95
CA ILE A 371 -19.40 -20.44 -28.44
C ILE A 371 -20.38 -19.45 -29.06
N ALA A 372 -19.99 -18.17 -29.20
CA ALA A 372 -20.81 -17.10 -29.78
C ALA A 372 -21.10 -17.30 -31.28
N ALA A 373 -20.26 -18.07 -31.99
CA ALA A 373 -20.45 -18.36 -33.41
C ALA A 373 -21.64 -19.29 -33.72
N ARG A 374 -22.26 -19.91 -32.70
CA ARG A 374 -23.43 -20.79 -32.86
C ARG A 374 -24.72 -20.04 -32.49
N PRO A 375 -25.83 -20.23 -33.23
CA PRO A 375 -27.11 -19.60 -32.91
C PRO A 375 -27.59 -20.03 -31.53
N ARG A 376 -28.18 -19.08 -30.78
CA ARG A 376 -28.69 -19.28 -29.41
C ARG A 376 -30.14 -18.86 -29.32
N GLY A 377 -30.86 -19.54 -28.42
CA GLY A 377 -32.22 -19.17 -28.05
C GLY A 377 -32.28 -17.81 -27.34
N PRO A 378 -33.50 -17.30 -27.08
CA PRO A 378 -33.68 -16.03 -26.39
C PRO A 378 -33.06 -16.08 -25.00
N VAL A 379 -32.47 -14.96 -24.58
CA VAL A 379 -31.89 -14.80 -23.24
C VAL A 379 -33.04 -14.82 -22.22
N PRO A 380 -33.09 -15.79 -21.29
CA PRO A 380 -34.17 -15.88 -20.32
C PRO A 380 -33.96 -14.81 -19.24
N ILE A 381 -34.65 -13.67 -19.35
CA ILE A 381 -34.53 -12.54 -18.42
C ILE A 381 -35.78 -12.42 -17.57
N ASP A 382 -35.59 -12.30 -16.27
CA ASP A 382 -36.60 -11.85 -15.30
C ASP A 382 -36.14 -10.50 -14.70
N ALA A 383 -36.91 -9.45 -14.98
CA ALA A 383 -36.63 -8.10 -14.49
C ALA A 383 -36.88 -7.94 -12.98
N ALA A 384 -37.72 -8.79 -12.37
CA ALA A 384 -37.99 -8.76 -10.95
C ALA A 384 -36.91 -9.49 -10.14
N ARG A 385 -36.20 -10.44 -10.75
CA ARG A 385 -35.14 -11.21 -10.08
C ARG A 385 -34.01 -10.30 -9.62
N ARG A 386 -33.68 -10.42 -8.34
CA ARG A 386 -32.50 -9.79 -7.74
C ARG A 386 -31.49 -10.86 -7.39
N VAL A 387 -30.22 -10.56 -7.63
CA VAL A 387 -29.12 -11.44 -7.24
C VAL A 387 -28.15 -10.69 -6.35
N ARG A 388 -27.47 -11.40 -5.45
CA ARG A 388 -26.41 -10.84 -4.60
C ARG A 388 -25.05 -11.09 -5.21
N LEU A 389 -24.16 -10.11 -5.15
CA LEU A 389 -22.80 -10.30 -5.58
C LEU A 389 -22.04 -11.20 -4.57
N LEU A 390 -21.47 -12.29 -5.05
CA LEU A 390 -20.59 -13.15 -4.26
C LEU A 390 -19.20 -12.51 -4.17
N GLU A 391 -18.99 -11.69 -3.14
CA GLU A 391 -17.69 -11.06 -2.85
C GLU A 391 -16.76 -12.04 -2.12
N LEU A 392 -16.12 -12.93 -2.89
CA LEU A 392 -15.09 -13.83 -2.38
C LEU A 392 -13.92 -13.03 -1.80
N GLY A 393 -13.78 -13.10 -0.48
CA GLY A 393 -12.81 -12.32 0.30
C GLY A 393 -13.40 -11.11 1.03
N GLY A 394 -14.69 -10.79 0.93
CA GLY A 394 -15.30 -9.71 1.72
C GLY A 394 -15.10 -9.86 3.24
N HIS A 395 -14.95 -11.10 3.71
CA HIS A 395 -14.70 -11.46 5.11
C HIS A 395 -13.22 -11.43 5.54
N TRP A 396 -12.35 -10.76 4.78
CA TRP A 396 -10.91 -10.70 5.08
C TRP A 396 -10.55 -10.26 6.52
N PRO A 397 -11.31 -9.38 7.22
CA PRO A 397 -10.95 -9.04 8.60
C PRO A 397 -10.88 -10.26 9.51
N ARG A 398 -11.67 -11.31 9.23
CA ARG A 398 -11.69 -12.55 10.02
C ARG A 398 -10.64 -13.56 9.60
N THR A 399 -9.94 -13.34 8.49
CA THR A 399 -8.86 -14.23 8.00
C THR A 399 -7.48 -13.73 8.39
N VAL A 400 -7.35 -12.51 8.95
CA VAL A 400 -6.07 -11.97 9.39
C VAL A 400 -5.77 -12.46 10.81
N PRO A 401 -4.70 -13.25 11.03
CA PRO A 401 -4.33 -13.72 12.36
C PRO A 401 -4.12 -12.56 13.34
N VAL A 402 -4.55 -12.76 14.59
CA VAL A 402 -4.38 -11.78 15.67
C VAL A 402 -2.90 -11.42 15.87
N SER A 403 -1.98 -12.36 15.67
CA SER A 403 -0.55 -12.12 15.77
C SER A 403 -0.06 -11.08 14.76
N ILE A 404 -0.54 -11.10 13.51
CA ILE A 404 -0.21 -10.06 12.51
C ILE A 404 -0.74 -8.71 12.99
N LEU A 405 -1.97 -8.66 13.50
CA LEU A 405 -2.57 -7.42 13.99
C LEU A 405 -1.79 -6.84 15.18
N LEU A 406 -1.32 -7.69 16.10
CA LEU A 406 -0.41 -7.31 17.17
C LEU A 406 0.90 -6.76 16.62
N GLY A 407 1.46 -7.36 15.56
CA GLY A 407 2.65 -6.85 14.90
C GLY A 407 2.44 -5.47 14.27
N VAL A 408 1.28 -5.23 13.66
CA VAL A 408 0.93 -3.90 13.14
C VAL A 408 0.71 -2.90 14.28
N LEU A 409 0.17 -3.31 15.43
CA LEU A 409 0.09 -2.44 16.62
C LEU A 409 1.48 -2.09 17.17
N ILE A 410 2.41 -3.05 17.22
CA ILE A 410 3.80 -2.80 17.61
C ILE A 410 4.48 -1.85 16.62
N TRP A 411 4.26 -2.03 15.31
CA TRP A 411 4.70 -1.07 14.31
C TRP A 411 4.14 0.34 14.55
N GLY A 412 2.84 0.46 14.87
CA GLY A 412 2.23 1.75 15.22
C GLY A 412 2.83 2.37 16.49
N ALA A 413 3.07 1.57 17.54
CA ALA A 413 3.68 2.03 18.78
C ALA A 413 5.13 2.49 18.58
N THR A 414 5.92 1.75 17.79
CA THR A 414 7.30 2.12 17.44
C THR A 414 7.33 3.38 16.57
N ALA A 415 6.41 3.53 15.61
CA ALA A 415 6.25 4.77 14.85
C ALA A 415 5.94 5.95 15.79
N GLY A 416 5.01 5.78 16.74
CA GLY A 416 4.70 6.79 17.76
C GLY A 416 5.90 7.15 18.64
N ALA A 417 6.70 6.16 19.06
CA ALA A 417 7.92 6.40 19.82
C ALA A 417 8.94 7.21 18.99
N LEU A 418 9.10 6.91 17.70
CA LEU A 418 10.02 7.64 16.82
C LEU A 418 9.58 9.09 16.55
N LEU A 419 8.30 9.41 16.73
CA LEU A 419 7.82 10.80 16.67
C LEU A 419 8.21 11.63 17.90
N LEU A 420 8.63 11.00 18.99
CA LEU A 420 9.05 11.71 20.20
C LEU A 420 10.42 12.37 19.99
N PRO A 421 10.63 13.58 20.54
CA PRO A 421 11.87 14.35 20.39
C PRO A 421 12.98 13.83 21.31
N ALA A 422 13.40 12.60 21.06
CA ALA A 422 14.52 11.97 21.73
C ALA A 422 15.56 11.55 20.68
N GLU A 423 16.77 12.10 20.84
CA GLU A 423 17.95 11.75 20.04
C GLU A 423 18.58 10.43 20.56
N GLY A 424 19.31 9.74 19.68
CA GLY A 424 20.14 8.59 20.06
C GLY A 424 19.99 7.36 19.16
N GLY A 425 20.97 6.45 19.26
CA GLY A 425 21.05 5.24 18.43
C GLY A 425 19.89 4.24 18.61
N TRP A 426 19.04 4.44 19.62
CA TRP A 426 17.84 3.63 19.83
C TRP A 426 16.82 3.74 18.68
N ARG A 427 16.78 4.89 17.98
CA ARG A 427 15.82 5.14 16.89
C ARG A 427 15.93 4.11 15.76
N VAL A 428 17.16 3.76 15.38
CA VAL A 428 17.42 2.76 14.34
C VAL A 428 16.91 1.38 14.78
N TRP A 429 17.23 0.97 16.01
CA TRP A 429 16.79 -0.31 16.56
C TRP A 429 15.27 -0.39 16.73
N THR A 430 14.63 0.70 17.15
CA THR A 430 13.17 0.79 17.26
C THR A 430 12.49 0.70 15.90
N ALA A 431 13.04 1.34 14.87
CA ALA A 431 12.51 1.23 13.51
C ALA A 431 12.67 -0.19 12.94
N VAL A 432 13.82 -0.83 13.15
CA VAL A 432 14.05 -2.22 12.74
C VAL A 432 13.10 -3.17 13.47
N ALA A 433 12.95 -3.03 14.80
CA ALA A 433 12.02 -3.84 15.58
C ALA A 433 10.57 -3.66 15.11
N GLY A 434 10.15 -2.42 14.85
CA GLY A 434 8.83 -2.10 14.31
C GLY A 434 8.58 -2.72 12.94
N ALA A 435 9.53 -2.61 12.02
CA ALA A 435 9.43 -3.16 10.66
C ALA A 435 9.37 -4.69 10.65
N LEU A 436 10.09 -5.36 11.55
CA LEU A 436 10.14 -6.81 11.65
C LEU A 436 8.97 -7.42 12.45
N ALA A 437 8.32 -6.65 13.32
CA ALA A 437 7.27 -7.18 14.21
C ALA A 437 6.11 -7.89 13.48
N PRO A 438 5.53 -7.36 12.39
CA PRO A 438 4.49 -8.08 11.63
C PRO A 438 4.99 -9.39 11.03
N LEU A 439 6.24 -9.44 10.55
CA LEU A 439 6.84 -10.64 9.94
C LEU A 439 7.16 -11.70 11.00
N ALA A 440 7.75 -11.29 12.11
CA ALA A 440 8.08 -12.17 13.22
C ALA A 440 6.82 -12.81 13.81
N LEU A 441 5.76 -12.01 14.02
CA LEU A 441 4.49 -12.51 14.55
C LEU A 441 3.68 -13.29 13.53
N TRP A 442 3.90 -13.06 12.23
CA TRP A 442 3.36 -13.92 11.18
C TRP A 442 4.00 -15.31 11.19
N ALA A 443 5.32 -15.39 11.39
CA ALA A 443 6.04 -16.67 11.48
C ALA A 443 5.61 -17.55 12.67
N LEU A 444 4.99 -16.96 13.70
CA LEU A 444 4.41 -17.69 14.83
C LEU A 444 3.02 -18.26 14.55
N VAL A 445 2.41 -17.95 13.40
CA VAL A 445 1.14 -18.57 13.00
C VAL A 445 1.43 -20.02 12.64
N PRO A 446 0.90 -21.00 13.39
CA PRO A 446 1.15 -22.41 13.09
C PRO A 446 0.70 -22.70 11.66
N ALA A 447 1.56 -23.32 10.87
CA ALA A 447 1.18 -23.84 9.56
C ALA A 447 -0.01 -24.79 9.79
N GLU A 448 -1.12 -24.56 9.07
CA GLU A 448 -2.26 -25.50 9.11
C GLU A 448 -1.70 -26.91 8.90
N PRO A 449 -1.99 -27.87 9.80
CA PRO A 449 -1.60 -29.24 9.58
C PRO A 449 -2.23 -29.66 8.26
N ALA A 450 -1.38 -29.95 7.26
CA ALA A 450 -1.82 -30.53 6.01
C ALA A 450 -2.67 -31.76 6.38
N GLY A 451 -3.96 -31.70 6.05
CA GLY A 451 -4.93 -32.70 6.47
C GLY A 451 -4.39 -34.10 6.21
N ARG A 452 -4.36 -34.92 7.27
CA ARG A 452 -4.30 -36.37 7.13
C ARG A 452 -5.48 -36.76 6.23
N GLY A 453 -5.15 -37.27 5.05
CA GLY A 453 -6.09 -38.04 4.28
C GLY A 453 -6.25 -39.37 5.01
N ASP A 454 -7.36 -39.51 5.71
CA ASP A 454 -7.95 -40.79 6.07
C ASP A 454 -9.25 -40.94 5.28
#